data_AF-A0A4Q7LQE6-F1
#
_entry.id   AF-A0A4Q7LQE6-F1
#
_cell.length_a   1.000
_cell.length_b   1.000
_cell.length_c   1.000
_cell.angle_alpha   90.00
_cell.angle_beta   90.00
_cell.angle_gamma   90.00
#
_symmetry.space_group_name_H-M   'P 1'
#
loop_
_entity.id
_entity.type
_entity.pdbx_description
1 polymer ?
#
loop_
_entity_poly.entity_id
_entity_poly.type
_entity_poly.pdbx_seq_one_letter_code
_entity_poly.pdbx_strand_id
1 'polypeptide(L)'
;MGRQRPGRDARTSGDSATAPGQLDDRSGKTCASCGRRIEWRAKWARDWASVKYCSDACRARGVREVDRELEASIRELLDARAASATICPSEAARAVAAARGLPGNEPWRELMEPARRAARRLVAAGEVEITQGGKVVDPSTAKGPIRVRKAR
;
A
#
# COMPACT_ATOMS: atom_id res chain seq x y z
N MET A 1 66.54 -7.09 19.77
CA MET A 1 66.07 -8.48 19.99
C MET A 1 64.55 -8.45 19.95
N GLY A 2 64.00 -8.66 18.76
CA GLY A 2 62.63 -8.28 18.38
C GLY A 2 61.55 -9.20 18.95
N ARG A 3 60.47 -8.57 19.44
CA ARG A 3 59.20 -9.19 19.80
C ARG A 3 58.42 -9.50 18.52
N GLN A 4 57.73 -10.64 18.43
CA GLN A 4 56.42 -10.71 17.77
C GLN A 4 55.67 -11.99 18.15
N ARG A 5 54.39 -11.85 18.53
CA ARG A 5 53.42 -12.92 18.78
C ARG A 5 52.69 -13.21 17.46
N PRO A 6 52.40 -14.46 17.08
CA PRO A 6 51.53 -14.71 15.93
C PRO A 6 50.07 -14.36 16.27
N GLY A 7 49.46 -13.57 15.39
CA GLY A 7 48.06 -13.15 15.43
C GLY A 7 47.10 -14.31 15.14
N ARG A 8 45.93 -14.26 15.79
CA ARG A 8 44.80 -15.16 15.62
C ARG A 8 43.72 -14.40 14.85
N ASP A 9 43.66 -14.62 13.55
CA ASP A 9 42.60 -14.19 12.63
C ASP A 9 42.11 -15.44 11.88
N ALA A 10 40.90 -15.60 11.38
CA ALA A 10 39.59 -15.03 11.63
C ALA A 10 38.60 -15.95 10.87
N ARG A 11 37.41 -16.18 11.45
CA ARG A 11 36.11 -16.31 10.75
C ARG A 11 36.08 -17.06 9.40
N THR A 12 35.63 -18.32 9.42
CA THR A 12 34.97 -18.95 8.26
C THR A 12 33.57 -18.35 8.09
N SER A 13 33.44 -17.39 7.18
CA SER A 13 32.15 -16.98 6.62
C SER A 13 31.71 -18.02 5.59
N GLY A 14 30.66 -18.77 5.88
CA GLY A 14 29.95 -19.56 4.89
C GLY A 14 29.06 -18.63 4.06
N ASP A 15 29.55 -18.25 2.88
CA ASP A 15 28.76 -17.55 1.87
C ASP A 15 27.66 -18.48 1.34
N SER A 16 26.44 -18.31 1.85
CA SER A 16 25.23 -18.87 1.25
C SER A 16 24.94 -18.15 -0.07
N ALA A 17 25.58 -18.60 -1.14
CA ALA A 17 25.26 -18.22 -2.50
C ALA A 17 23.80 -18.59 -2.81
N THR A 18 22.93 -17.59 -2.93
CA THR A 18 21.57 -17.77 -3.44
C THR A 18 21.64 -17.89 -4.97
N ALA A 19 21.25 -19.05 -5.50
CA ALA A 19 21.25 -19.33 -6.92
C ALA A 19 20.29 -18.39 -7.70
N PRO A 20 20.67 -17.92 -8.91
CA PRO A 20 19.81 -17.12 -9.75
C PRO A 20 18.88 -18.05 -10.56
N GLY A 21 17.56 -17.85 -10.49
CA GLY A 21 16.64 -18.50 -11.42
C GLY A 21 15.34 -19.07 -10.87
N GLN A 22 14.81 -18.60 -9.75
CA GLN A 22 13.40 -18.87 -9.40
C GLN A 22 12.56 -17.63 -9.62
N LEU A 23 12.16 -17.41 -10.87
CA LEU A 23 11.06 -16.51 -11.19
C LEU A 23 9.80 -17.12 -10.57
N ASP A 24 9.44 -16.61 -9.40
CA ASP A 24 8.23 -17.08 -8.78
C ASP A 24 7.01 -16.59 -9.58
N ASP A 25 6.06 -17.50 -9.78
CA ASP A 25 4.70 -17.16 -10.20
C ASP A 25 3.88 -16.55 -9.03
N ARG A 26 4.58 -16.03 -8.01
CA ARG A 26 4.00 -15.32 -6.85
C ARG A 26 4.00 -13.81 -7.10
N SER A 27 4.05 -13.39 -8.36
CA SER A 27 3.83 -12.02 -8.85
C SER A 27 2.85 -11.29 -7.93
N GLY A 28 3.33 -10.19 -7.34
CA GLY A 28 2.72 -9.56 -6.18
C GLY A 28 1.23 -9.26 -6.38
N LYS A 29 0.36 -10.04 -5.72
CA LYS A 29 -1.09 -9.82 -5.74
C LYS A 29 -1.45 -8.64 -4.86
N THR A 30 -2.52 -7.94 -5.20
CA THR A 30 -3.10 -6.88 -4.38
C THR A 30 -4.37 -7.38 -3.71
N CYS A 31 -4.54 -7.10 -2.42
CA CYS A 31 -5.74 -7.40 -1.67
C CYS A 31 -6.93 -6.59 -2.22
N ALA A 32 -7.95 -7.28 -2.72
CA ALA A 32 -9.16 -6.66 -3.28
C ALA A 32 -9.91 -5.78 -2.27
N SER A 33 -9.73 -6.03 -0.96
CA SER A 33 -10.40 -5.28 0.10
C SER A 33 -9.65 -4.00 0.49
N CYS A 34 -8.36 -4.10 0.81
CA CYS A 34 -7.60 -2.98 1.39
C CYS A 34 -6.58 -2.34 0.45
N GLY A 35 -6.34 -2.92 -0.73
CA GLY A 35 -5.39 -2.42 -1.73
C GLY A 35 -3.91 -2.64 -1.38
N ARG A 36 -3.58 -3.30 -0.26
CA ARG A 36 -2.18 -3.63 0.08
C ARG A 36 -1.72 -4.84 -0.73
N ARG A 37 -0.40 -4.92 -0.96
CA ARG A 37 0.25 -6.13 -1.46
C ARG A 37 -0.06 -7.31 -0.54
N ILE A 38 -0.36 -8.46 -1.14
CA ILE A 38 -0.50 -9.74 -0.46
C ILE A 38 0.88 -10.36 -0.40
N GLU A 39 1.43 -10.47 0.81
CA GLU A 39 2.66 -11.21 1.04
C GLU A 39 2.38 -12.71 1.00
N TRP A 40 3.21 -13.47 0.28
CA TRP A 40 3.06 -14.91 0.21
C TRP A 40 3.14 -15.55 1.60
N ARG A 41 2.36 -16.61 1.83
CA ARG A 41 2.39 -17.40 3.07
C ARG A 41 2.28 -18.89 2.75
N ALA A 42 2.98 -19.74 3.50
CA ALA A 42 3.05 -21.19 3.21
C ALA A 42 1.68 -21.87 3.07
N LYS A 43 0.68 -21.47 3.88
CA LYS A 43 -0.68 -22.01 3.78
C LYS A 43 -1.42 -21.72 2.47
N TRP A 44 -0.87 -20.87 1.61
CA TRP A 44 -1.41 -20.57 0.27
C TRP A 44 -0.72 -21.34 -0.86
N ALA A 45 0.28 -22.18 -0.56
CA ALA A 45 1.06 -22.88 -1.58
C ALA A 45 0.21 -23.64 -2.61
N ARG A 46 -0.91 -24.22 -2.18
CA ARG A 46 -1.78 -25.05 -3.04
C ARG A 46 -2.75 -24.26 -3.92
N ASP A 47 -3.05 -23.01 -3.57
CA ASP A 47 -4.14 -22.26 -4.22
C ASP A 47 -3.84 -20.75 -4.24
N TRP A 48 -2.59 -20.38 -4.55
CA TRP A 48 -2.19 -18.97 -4.61
C TRP A 48 -2.99 -18.19 -5.66
N ALA A 49 -3.33 -18.82 -6.77
CA ALA A 49 -4.10 -18.22 -7.86
C ALA A 49 -5.43 -17.62 -7.37
N SER A 50 -6.14 -18.30 -6.47
CA SER A 50 -7.45 -17.87 -5.94
C SER A 50 -7.37 -16.84 -4.81
N VAL A 51 -6.17 -16.55 -4.27
CA VAL A 51 -6.01 -15.64 -3.13
C VAL A 51 -6.35 -14.19 -3.53
N LYS A 52 -7.46 -13.69 -2.99
CA LYS A 52 -7.96 -12.31 -3.22
C LYS A 52 -7.73 -11.35 -2.05
N TYR A 53 -7.46 -11.87 -0.85
CA TYR A 53 -7.43 -11.07 0.38
C TYR A 53 -6.19 -11.37 1.22
N CYS A 54 -5.57 -10.33 1.79
CA CYS A 54 -4.38 -10.47 2.64
C CYS A 54 -4.68 -11.11 4.01
N SER A 55 -5.92 -11.06 4.49
CA SER A 55 -6.33 -11.58 5.79
C SER A 55 -7.82 -11.92 5.85
N ASP A 56 -8.23 -12.69 6.85
CA ASP A 56 -9.63 -13.06 7.05
C ASP A 56 -10.47 -11.84 7.45
N ALA A 57 -9.90 -10.87 8.16
CA ALA A 57 -10.55 -9.58 8.41
C ALA A 57 -10.83 -8.79 7.12
N CYS A 58 -9.91 -8.82 6.14
CA CYS A 58 -10.14 -8.20 4.84
C CYS A 58 -11.19 -8.97 4.02
N ARG A 59 -11.19 -10.30 4.09
CA ARG A 59 -12.22 -11.14 3.47
C ARG A 59 -13.61 -10.81 4.05
N ALA A 60 -13.74 -10.76 5.38
CA ALA A 60 -14.98 -10.49 6.07
C ALA A 60 -15.49 -9.05 5.83
N ARG A 61 -14.59 -8.05 5.80
CA ARG A 61 -14.98 -6.65 5.58
C ARG A 61 -15.40 -6.38 4.13
N GLY A 62 -14.68 -6.94 3.16
CA GLY A 62 -14.88 -6.65 1.74
C GLY A 62 -14.60 -5.18 1.37
N VAL A 63 -15.13 -4.77 0.21
CA VAL A 63 -15.22 -3.37 -0.23
C VAL A 63 -16.67 -2.92 -0.02
N ARG A 64 -16.86 -1.86 0.74
CA ARG A 64 -18.18 -1.29 1.09
C ARG A 64 -18.51 -0.13 0.15
N GLU A 65 -19.75 0.35 0.20
CA GLU A 65 -20.18 1.51 -0.58
C GLU A 65 -19.33 2.76 -0.31
N VAL A 66 -19.08 3.07 0.97
CA VAL A 66 -18.21 4.21 1.36
C VAL A 66 -16.81 4.10 0.75
N ASP A 67 -16.30 2.88 0.56
CA ASP A 67 -14.99 2.68 -0.06
C ASP A 67 -15.01 3.05 -1.56
N ARG A 68 -16.13 2.83 -2.26
CA ARG A 68 -16.31 3.17 -3.68
C ARG A 68 -16.54 4.66 -3.88
N GLU A 69 -17.31 5.28 -3.00
CA GLU A 69 -17.47 6.74 -3.00
C GLU A 69 -16.15 7.47 -2.74
N LEU A 70 -15.31 6.92 -1.86
CA LEU A 70 -13.97 7.47 -1.65
C LEU A 70 -13.08 7.31 -2.89
N GLU A 71 -13.21 6.24 -3.66
CA GLU A 71 -12.52 6.14 -4.96
C GLU A 71 -13.03 7.17 -5.95
N ALA A 72 -14.35 7.33 -6.09
CA ALA A 72 -14.96 8.34 -6.95
C ALA A 72 -14.51 9.76 -6.56
N SER A 73 -14.58 10.08 -5.26
CA SER A 73 -14.16 11.39 -4.74
C SER A 73 -12.67 11.66 -4.98
N ILE A 74 -11.79 10.65 -4.87
CA ILE A 74 -10.37 10.81 -5.22
C ILE A 74 -10.21 11.15 -6.71
N ARG A 75 -10.91 10.46 -7.61
CA ARG A 75 -10.87 10.75 -9.05
C ARG A 75 -11.36 12.16 -9.35
N GLU A 76 -12.54 12.51 -8.86
CA GLU A 76 -13.15 13.84 -9.04
C GLU A 76 -12.24 14.98 -8.55
N LEU A 77 -11.66 14.83 -7.35
CA LEU A 77 -10.74 15.83 -6.79
C LEU A 77 -9.45 15.97 -7.61
N LEU A 78 -8.96 14.89 -8.22
CA LEU A 78 -7.81 14.93 -9.10
C LEU A 78 -8.16 15.49 -10.48
N ASP A 79 -9.36 15.21 -10.99
CA ASP A 79 -9.87 15.72 -12.27
C ASP A 79 -10.15 17.22 -12.23
N ALA A 80 -10.62 17.74 -11.10
CA ALA A 80 -10.86 19.16 -10.90
C ALA A 80 -9.57 20.01 -10.76
N ARG A 81 -8.38 19.39 -10.79
CA ARG A 81 -7.09 20.08 -10.58
C ARG A 81 -6.18 20.01 -11.80
N ALA A 82 -5.16 20.86 -11.81
CA ALA A 82 -4.08 20.77 -12.78
C ALA A 82 -3.44 19.37 -12.78
N ALA A 83 -2.96 18.90 -13.94
CA ALA A 83 -2.48 17.52 -14.11
C ALA A 83 -1.36 17.09 -13.14
N SER A 84 -0.53 18.04 -12.68
CA SER A 84 0.55 17.79 -11.72
C SER A 84 0.14 17.93 -10.25
N ALA A 85 -1.09 18.34 -9.98
CA ALA A 85 -1.56 18.58 -8.63
C ALA A 85 -1.68 17.28 -7.84
N THR A 86 -1.67 17.43 -6.52
CA THR A 86 -1.85 16.32 -5.58
C THR A 86 -3.01 16.62 -4.65
N ILE A 87 -3.61 15.58 -4.07
CA ILE A 87 -4.55 15.66 -2.95
C ILE A 87 -3.97 14.88 -1.75
N CYS A 88 -4.48 15.05 -0.54
CA CYS A 88 -4.29 14.06 0.53
C CYS A 88 -5.58 13.26 0.77
N PRO A 89 -5.50 12.07 1.41
CA PRO A 89 -6.68 11.25 1.69
C PRO A 89 -7.77 11.96 2.51
N SER A 90 -7.40 12.95 3.33
CA SER A 90 -8.39 13.69 4.13
C SER A 90 -9.24 14.65 3.34
N GLU A 91 -8.82 15.07 2.14
CA GLU A 91 -9.65 15.85 1.25
C GLU A 91 -10.83 15.00 0.74
N ALA A 92 -10.57 13.79 0.25
CA ALA A 92 -11.61 12.84 -0.15
C ALA A 92 -12.52 12.42 1.02
N ALA A 93 -11.93 12.16 2.20
CA ALA A 93 -12.70 11.81 3.39
C ALA A 93 -13.65 12.94 3.83
N ARG A 94 -13.21 14.20 3.76
CA ARG A 94 -14.07 15.36 4.08
C ARG A 94 -15.21 15.51 3.07
N ALA A 95 -14.91 15.36 1.78
CA ALA A 95 -15.93 15.42 0.73
C ALA A 95 -17.02 14.34 0.93
N VAL A 96 -16.61 13.08 1.16
CA VAL A 96 -17.56 11.97 1.39
C VAL A 96 -18.31 12.13 2.71
N ALA A 97 -17.65 12.56 3.79
CA ALA A 97 -18.33 12.79 5.07
C ALA A 97 -19.40 13.88 4.97
N ALA A 98 -19.10 14.97 4.23
CA ALA A 98 -20.05 16.05 3.97
C ALA A 98 -21.22 15.56 3.10
N ALA A 99 -20.93 14.85 2.00
CA ALA A 99 -21.95 14.31 1.10
C ALA A 99 -22.90 13.32 1.80
N ARG A 100 -22.38 12.52 2.73
CA ARG A 100 -23.17 11.58 3.55
C ARG A 100 -23.90 12.24 4.73
N GLY A 101 -23.61 13.50 5.05
CA GLY A 101 -24.16 14.16 6.24
C GLY A 101 -23.80 13.44 7.55
N LEU A 102 -22.58 12.90 7.66
CA LEU A 102 -22.18 12.15 8.85
C LEU A 102 -22.20 13.05 10.11
N PRO A 103 -22.70 12.56 11.25
CA PRO A 103 -22.82 13.36 12.48
C PRO A 103 -21.47 13.53 13.19
N GLY A 104 -21.38 14.56 14.04
CA GLY A 104 -20.21 14.83 14.88
C GLY A 104 -19.35 16.01 14.39
N ASN A 105 -18.34 16.38 15.18
CA ASN A 105 -17.50 17.55 14.88
C ASN A 105 -16.51 17.30 13.73
N GLU A 106 -15.94 16.09 13.65
CA GLU A 106 -14.98 15.71 12.60
C GLU A 106 -15.22 14.29 12.06
N PRO A 107 -16.40 14.03 11.47
CA PRO A 107 -16.82 12.69 11.03
C PRO A 107 -15.87 12.06 10.00
N TRP A 108 -15.18 12.89 9.21
CA TRP A 108 -14.21 12.45 8.20
C TRP A 108 -13.03 11.68 8.79
N ARG A 109 -12.74 11.81 10.10
CA ARG A 109 -11.63 11.10 10.76
C ARG A 109 -11.84 9.59 10.73
N GLU A 110 -13.08 9.11 10.87
CA GLU A 110 -13.41 7.69 10.77
C GLU A 110 -13.21 7.14 9.35
N LEU A 111 -13.28 8.03 8.35
CA LEU A 111 -13.05 7.70 6.94
C LEU A 111 -11.56 7.72 6.54
N MET A 112 -10.62 7.99 7.46
CA MET A 112 -9.19 8.01 7.13
C MET A 112 -8.64 6.69 6.61
N GLU A 113 -8.85 5.59 7.34
CA GLU A 113 -8.38 4.28 6.86
C GLU A 113 -9.14 3.81 5.61
N PRO A 114 -10.48 3.96 5.51
CA PRO A 114 -11.20 3.79 4.25
C PRO A 114 -10.61 4.59 3.07
N ALA A 115 -10.26 5.86 3.27
CA ALA A 115 -9.72 6.72 2.22
C ALA A 115 -8.32 6.25 1.77
N ARG A 116 -7.48 5.80 2.71
CA ARG A 116 -6.21 5.15 2.38
C ARG A 116 -6.43 3.88 1.58
N ARG A 117 -7.37 3.01 1.99
CA ARG A 117 -7.70 1.78 1.25
C ARG A 117 -8.16 2.07 -0.19
N ALA A 118 -9.00 3.09 -0.38
CA ALA A 118 -9.41 3.56 -1.69
C ALA A 118 -8.23 4.00 -2.54
N ALA A 119 -7.37 4.89 -2.02
CA ALA A 119 -6.16 5.31 -2.71
C ALA A 119 -5.27 4.12 -3.10
N ARG A 120 -5.09 3.12 -2.22
CA ARG A 120 -4.31 1.92 -2.54
C ARG A 120 -4.93 1.06 -3.65
N ARG A 121 -6.26 0.93 -3.68
CA ARG A 121 -6.94 0.20 -4.75
C ARG A 121 -6.81 0.94 -6.09
N LEU A 122 -6.86 2.27 -6.09
CA LEU A 122 -6.60 3.07 -7.28
C LEU A 122 -5.16 2.96 -7.78
N VAL A 123 -4.17 2.87 -6.87
CA VAL A 123 -2.78 2.56 -7.27
C VAL A 123 -2.70 1.18 -7.92
N ALA A 124 -3.37 0.18 -7.35
CA ALA A 124 -3.40 -1.16 -7.91
C ALA A 124 -4.13 -1.25 -9.26
N ALA A 125 -5.07 -0.34 -9.52
CA ALA A 125 -5.73 -0.18 -10.81
C ALA A 125 -4.88 0.60 -11.83
N GLY A 126 -3.73 1.15 -11.43
CA GLY A 126 -2.85 1.96 -12.28
C GLY A 126 -3.36 3.39 -12.52
N GLU A 127 -4.36 3.85 -11.78
CA GLU A 127 -5.01 5.15 -12.01
C GLU A 127 -4.27 6.30 -11.30
N VAL A 128 -3.66 6.01 -10.14
CA VAL A 128 -3.00 7.02 -9.29
C VAL A 128 -1.67 6.53 -8.76
N GLU A 129 -0.85 7.47 -8.32
CA GLU A 129 0.38 7.22 -7.55
C GLU A 129 0.25 7.82 -6.15
N ILE A 130 0.79 7.12 -5.15
CA ILE A 130 0.96 7.65 -3.80
C ILE A 130 2.39 8.15 -3.62
N THR A 131 2.53 9.36 -3.10
CA THR A 131 3.82 10.03 -2.88
C THR A 131 4.00 10.52 -1.45
N GLN A 132 5.26 10.59 -1.00
CA GLN A 132 5.69 11.25 0.23
C GLN A 132 6.95 12.06 -0.05
N GLY A 133 6.98 13.32 0.38
CA GLY A 133 8.10 14.23 0.05
C GLY A 133 8.34 14.34 -1.47
N GLY A 134 7.28 14.24 -2.28
CA GLY A 134 7.34 14.29 -3.75
C GLY A 134 7.79 13.00 -4.45
N LYS A 135 8.22 11.98 -3.70
CA LYS A 135 8.67 10.69 -4.24
C LYS A 135 7.55 9.66 -4.21
N VAL A 136 7.43 8.84 -5.25
CA VAL A 136 6.51 7.70 -5.26
C VAL A 136 6.96 6.69 -4.20
N VAL A 137 6.02 6.20 -3.39
CA VAL A 137 6.28 5.24 -2.31
C VAL A 137 5.36 4.03 -2.42
N ASP A 138 5.76 2.91 -1.81
CA ASP A 138 4.89 1.74 -1.72
C ASP A 138 3.67 2.03 -0.82
N PRO A 139 2.44 1.95 -1.37
CA PRO A 139 1.22 2.16 -0.60
C PRO A 139 1.04 1.21 0.60
N SER A 140 1.64 0.01 0.54
CA SER A 140 1.47 -1.03 1.55
C SER A 140 2.22 -0.73 2.84
N THR A 141 3.31 0.03 2.74
CA THR A 141 4.26 0.30 3.83
C THR A 141 4.35 1.78 4.22
N ALA A 142 3.86 2.70 3.38
CA ALA A 142 3.83 4.14 3.66
C ALA A 142 3.11 4.47 4.98
N LYS A 143 3.82 5.17 5.88
CA LYS A 143 3.31 5.63 7.18
C LYS A 143 3.23 7.15 7.20
N GLY A 144 2.25 7.69 7.93
CA GLY A 144 2.09 9.14 8.07
C GLY A 144 1.47 9.82 6.85
N PRO A 145 1.62 11.15 6.71
CA PRO A 145 0.99 11.92 5.63
C PRO A 145 1.41 11.43 4.25
N ILE A 146 0.42 11.18 3.40
CA ILE A 146 0.64 10.78 2.00
C ILE A 146 -0.08 11.77 1.09
N ARG A 147 0.42 11.89 -0.14
CA ARG A 147 -0.25 12.61 -1.23
C ARG A 147 -0.62 11.62 -2.34
N VAL A 148 -1.70 11.89 -3.03
CA VAL A 148 -2.20 11.11 -4.17
C VAL A 148 -2.16 12.02 -5.40
N ARG A 149 -1.70 11.51 -6.54
CA ARG A 149 -1.72 12.20 -7.84
C ARG A 149 -2.12 11.24 -8.94
N LYS A 150 -2.54 11.74 -10.10
CA LYS A 150 -2.78 10.92 -11.29
C LYS A 150 -1.51 10.18 -11.69
N ALA A 151 -1.64 8.93 -12.11
CA ALA A 151 -0.54 8.20 -12.73
C ALA A 151 -0.08 8.91 -14.02
N ARG A 152 1.21 8.80 -14.33
CA ARG A 152 1.84 9.42 -15.49
C ARG A 152 2.04 8.42 -16.62
#